data_AF-A0A2H1KZB2-F1
#
_entry.id   AF-A0A2H1KZB2-F1
#
_cell.length_a   1.000
_cell.length_b   1.000
_cell.length_c   1.000
_cell.angle_alpha   90.00
_cell.angle_beta   90.00
_cell.angle_gamma   90.00
#
_symmetry.space_group_name_H-M   'P 1'
#
loop_
_entity.id
_entity.type
_entity.pdbx_description
1 polymer ?
#
loop_
_entity_poly.entity_id
_entity_poly.type
_entity_poly.pdbx_seq_one_letter_code
_entity_poly.pdbx_strand_id
1 'polypeptide(L)'
;MKLKRAFAVTTLSAILIAGGASMATAASAQPNSPAPEAAPFTSKALDGGKVPSTQDSTALSQVQIDNARIIIAVGKGADLSTEAQKIAVMTALQESSLLNLDGGDRDSAGLFQQRPSVSWGTLAQVTDPVYASKAFYGVNPLCPNPGLLQIQGWDSMTPEQAAQAVQGSAYPDAYDKWETLAAQLVADNQDVDAII
;
A
#
# COMPACT_ATOMS: atom_id res chain seq x y z
N MET A 1 -37.51 53.38 -13.14
CA MET A 1 -37.83 54.39 -12.10
C MET A 1 -37.84 53.70 -10.74
N LYS A 2 -37.12 54.30 -9.78
CA LYS A 2 -36.91 53.82 -8.40
C LYS A 2 -38.23 53.79 -7.63
N LEU A 3 -38.53 52.71 -6.90
CA LEU A 3 -39.29 52.85 -5.65
C LEU A 3 -38.80 51.87 -4.59
N LYS A 4 -38.12 52.46 -3.61
CA LYS A 4 -37.79 51.93 -2.30
C LYS A 4 -39.09 51.72 -1.51
N ARG A 5 -39.19 50.63 -0.74
CA ARG A 5 -40.10 50.56 0.41
C ARG A 5 -39.36 49.97 1.59
N ALA A 6 -39.18 50.79 2.61
CA ALA A 6 -38.74 50.43 3.95
C ALA A 6 -39.93 50.63 4.91
N PHE A 7 -40.12 49.68 5.83
CA PHE A 7 -40.89 49.77 7.08
C PHE A 7 -40.16 48.81 8.04
N ALA A 8 -39.38 49.27 9.02
CA ALA A 8 -39.75 49.82 10.34
C ALA A 8 -40.41 48.76 11.26
N VAL A 9 -39.63 48.09 12.13
CA VAL A 9 -39.51 48.26 13.61
C VAL A 9 -40.72 47.66 14.36
N THR A 10 -40.57 46.72 15.30
CA THR A 10 -40.30 46.84 16.77
C THR A 10 -40.20 45.38 17.30
N THR A 11 -39.45 44.93 18.32
CA THR A 11 -39.17 45.42 19.69
C THR A 11 -38.15 44.48 20.39
N LEU A 12 -37.36 45.07 21.32
CA LEU A 12 -36.85 44.56 22.63
C LEU A 12 -36.19 43.16 22.71
N SER A 13 -35.01 42.96 23.28
CA SER A 13 -34.50 43.53 24.54
C SER A 13 -32.97 43.56 24.57
N ALA A 14 -32.45 44.60 25.23
CA ALA A 14 -31.06 44.77 25.58
C ALA A 14 -30.69 43.93 26.81
N ILE A 15 -29.59 43.17 26.72
CA ILE A 15 -28.79 42.81 27.88
C ILE A 15 -27.38 43.35 27.61
N LEU A 16 -27.04 44.40 28.35
CA LEU A 16 -25.70 44.95 28.50
C LEU A 16 -24.92 44.03 29.43
N ILE A 17 -23.84 43.41 28.92
CA ILE A 17 -22.69 43.03 29.75
C ILE A 17 -21.47 43.66 29.11
N ALA A 18 -20.88 44.57 29.87
CA ALA A 18 -19.68 45.31 29.52
C ALA A 18 -18.43 44.45 29.64
N GLY A 19 -17.44 44.72 28.77
CA GLY A 19 -16.03 44.49 29.06
C GLY A 19 -15.35 43.50 28.13
N GLY A 20 -14.51 44.02 27.22
CA GLY A 20 -13.53 43.21 26.48
C GLY A 20 -13.21 43.80 25.12
N ALA A 21 -11.98 44.28 24.96
CA ALA A 21 -11.52 45.02 23.81
C ALA A 21 -11.22 44.15 22.56
N SER A 22 -11.23 44.82 21.41
CA SER A 22 -10.30 44.65 20.30
C SER A 22 -10.63 43.68 19.14
N MET A 23 -10.80 44.35 17.99
CA MET A 23 -10.18 44.09 16.68
C MET A 23 -10.86 43.12 15.70
N ALA A 24 -10.97 43.63 14.47
CA ALA A 24 -11.60 43.06 13.29
C ALA A 24 -11.09 41.66 12.92
N THR A 25 -12.01 40.78 12.52
CA THR A 25 -11.67 39.57 11.76
C THR A 25 -11.90 39.83 10.28
N ALA A 26 -10.81 40.11 9.58
CA ALA A 26 -10.75 40.00 8.13
C ALA A 26 -10.89 38.52 7.73
N ALA A 27 -11.71 38.26 6.72
CA ALA A 27 -11.80 36.95 6.08
C ALA A 27 -10.44 36.61 5.43
N SER A 28 -9.76 35.58 5.92
CA SER A 28 -8.60 34.99 5.25
C SER A 28 -9.05 33.73 4.51
N ALA A 29 -8.92 33.76 3.19
CA ALA A 29 -8.94 32.57 2.34
C ALA A 29 -7.80 31.64 2.79
N GLN A 30 -8.14 30.40 3.13
CA GLN A 30 -7.16 29.40 3.53
C GLN A 30 -6.58 28.75 2.26
N PRO A 31 -5.25 28.79 2.04
CA PRO A 31 -4.63 28.06 0.94
C PRO A 31 -4.71 26.55 1.18
N ASN A 32 -5.00 25.80 0.13
CA ASN A 32 -4.96 24.33 0.10
C ASN A 32 -3.64 23.83 0.69
N SER A 33 -3.72 23.10 1.80
CA SER A 33 -2.60 22.31 2.29
C SER A 33 -2.41 21.09 1.36
N PRO A 34 -1.18 20.75 0.97
CA PRO A 34 -0.92 19.48 0.30
C PRO A 34 -1.25 18.32 1.25
N ALA A 35 -1.78 17.23 0.71
CA ALA A 35 -1.96 15.97 1.43
C ALA A 35 -0.61 15.53 2.05
N PRO A 36 -0.60 14.89 3.23
CA PRO A 36 0.63 14.46 3.85
C PRO A 36 1.30 13.41 2.95
N GLU A 37 2.49 13.73 2.46
CA GLU A 37 3.41 12.78 1.85
C GLU A 37 3.69 11.70 2.92
N ALA A 38 3.20 10.49 2.66
CA ALA A 38 3.46 9.35 3.53
C ALA A 38 4.98 9.17 3.60
N ALA A 39 5.57 9.45 4.77
CA ALA A 39 6.98 9.19 4.99
C ALA A 39 7.26 7.70 4.68
N PRO A 40 8.29 7.37 3.89
CA PRO A 40 8.58 5.98 3.56
C PRO A 40 8.85 5.19 4.84
N PHE A 41 8.02 4.18 5.09
CA PHE A 41 8.22 3.25 6.19
C PHE A 41 9.32 2.26 5.79
N THR A 42 10.56 2.53 6.20
CA THR A 42 11.68 1.66 5.87
C THR A 42 11.64 0.40 6.74
N SER A 43 11.09 -0.69 6.21
CA SER A 43 11.44 -2.04 6.63
C SER A 43 12.82 -2.40 6.09
N LYS A 44 13.61 -3.14 6.88
CA LYS A 44 14.78 -3.82 6.34
C LYS A 44 14.28 -5.05 5.61
N ALA A 45 14.36 -5.07 4.28
CA ALA A 45 14.13 -6.28 3.52
C ALA A 45 15.02 -7.39 4.09
N LEU A 46 14.41 -8.50 4.53
CA LEU A 46 15.17 -9.64 4.99
C LEU A 46 15.79 -10.29 3.74
N ASP A 47 17.03 -10.79 3.85
CA ASP A 47 17.45 -11.84 2.93
C ASP A 47 16.66 -13.08 3.36
N GLY A 48 15.41 -13.19 2.88
CA GLY A 48 14.27 -13.94 3.42
C GLY A 48 14.40 -15.47 3.54
N GLY A 49 15.63 -15.98 3.62
CA GLY A 49 15.99 -17.37 3.44
C GLY A 49 16.87 -17.49 2.20
N LYS A 50 17.90 -18.32 2.24
CA LYS A 50 18.77 -18.55 1.07
C LYS A 50 17.96 -19.19 -0.05
N VAL A 51 17.35 -18.41 -0.94
CA VAL A 51 17.06 -18.92 -2.28
C VAL A 51 18.42 -19.16 -2.93
N PRO A 52 18.75 -20.40 -3.35
CA PRO A 52 20.08 -20.70 -3.87
C PRO A 52 20.43 -19.93 -5.14
N SER A 53 19.42 -19.42 -5.85
CA SER A 53 19.55 -18.68 -7.10
C SER A 53 18.43 -17.66 -7.24
N THR A 54 18.74 -16.46 -7.73
CA THR A 54 17.73 -15.46 -8.10
C THR A 54 17.26 -15.60 -9.55
N GLN A 55 17.67 -16.68 -10.24
CA GLN A 55 17.47 -16.90 -11.67
C GLN A 55 16.91 -18.30 -12.00
N ASP A 56 16.82 -19.21 -11.02
CA ASP A 56 16.44 -20.61 -11.23
C ASP A 56 15.31 -21.01 -10.29
N SER A 57 14.11 -21.22 -10.86
CA SER A 57 12.92 -21.63 -10.10
C SER A 57 12.98 -23.08 -9.61
N THR A 58 13.82 -23.93 -10.20
CA THR A 58 13.97 -25.33 -9.76
C THR A 58 14.65 -25.46 -8.40
N ALA A 59 15.29 -24.39 -7.94
CA ALA A 59 15.88 -24.29 -6.61
C ALA A 59 14.87 -23.91 -5.51
N LEU A 60 13.61 -23.63 -5.85
CA LEU A 60 12.55 -23.31 -4.89
C LEU A 60 11.87 -24.57 -4.38
N SER A 61 11.53 -24.58 -3.10
CA SER A 61 10.68 -25.62 -2.51
C SER A 61 9.23 -25.50 -2.99
N GLN A 62 8.49 -26.61 -2.91
CA GLN A 62 7.06 -26.62 -3.27
C GLN A 62 6.25 -25.56 -2.48
N VAL A 63 6.57 -25.34 -1.20
CA VAL A 63 5.92 -24.32 -0.37
C VAL A 63 6.12 -22.90 -0.93
N GLN A 64 7.32 -22.59 -1.44
CA GLN A 64 7.59 -21.29 -2.06
C GLN A 64 6.82 -21.13 -3.37
N ILE A 65 6.75 -22.20 -4.18
CA ILE A 65 5.93 -22.22 -5.41
C ILE A 65 4.44 -22.03 -5.09
N ASP A 66 3.92 -22.74 -4.08
CA ASP A 66 2.52 -22.63 -3.67
C ASP A 66 2.18 -21.21 -3.18
N ASN A 67 3.08 -20.57 -2.43
CA ASN A 67 2.91 -19.18 -2.01
C ASN A 67 2.94 -18.21 -3.21
N ALA A 68 3.83 -18.41 -4.19
CA ALA A 68 3.81 -17.63 -5.43
C ALA A 68 2.49 -17.83 -6.20
N ARG A 69 1.99 -19.07 -6.27
CA ARG A 69 0.68 -19.39 -6.88
C ARG A 69 -0.47 -18.67 -6.20
N ILE A 70 -0.45 -18.50 -4.87
CA ILE A 70 -1.46 -17.70 -4.16
C ILE A 70 -1.40 -16.22 -4.57
N ILE A 71 -0.20 -15.62 -4.61
CA ILE A 71 -0.01 -14.22 -5.04
C ILE A 71 -0.55 -14.01 -6.46
N ILE A 72 -0.27 -14.96 -7.37
CA ILE A 72 -0.74 -14.96 -8.76
C ILE A 72 -2.26 -15.12 -8.82
N ALA A 73 -2.82 -16.09 -8.09
CA ALA A 73 -4.25 -16.36 -8.05
C ALA A 73 -5.07 -15.16 -7.56
N VAL A 74 -4.57 -14.44 -6.54
CA VAL A 74 -5.18 -13.18 -6.07
C VAL A 74 -5.11 -12.10 -7.14
N GLY A 75 -3.96 -11.95 -7.81
CA GLY A 75 -3.82 -11.01 -8.92
C GLY A 75 -4.81 -11.31 -10.05
N LYS A 76 -4.98 -12.58 -10.41
CA LYS A 76 -5.97 -13.03 -11.39
C LYS A 76 -7.41 -12.74 -10.95
N GLY A 77 -7.76 -12.98 -9.69
CA GLY A 77 -9.10 -12.70 -9.16
C GLY A 77 -9.46 -11.22 -9.09
N ALA A 78 -8.45 -10.34 -9.14
CA ALA A 78 -8.61 -8.90 -9.26
C ALA A 78 -8.40 -8.37 -10.69
N ASP A 79 -8.37 -9.25 -11.71
CA ASP A 79 -8.15 -8.92 -13.12
C ASP A 79 -6.84 -8.14 -13.40
N LEU A 80 -5.79 -8.41 -12.62
CA LEU A 80 -4.51 -7.72 -12.73
C LEU A 80 -3.59 -8.36 -13.76
N SER A 81 -2.81 -7.51 -14.44
CA SER A 81 -1.84 -7.93 -15.46
C SER A 81 -0.75 -8.85 -14.89
N THR A 82 -0.12 -9.63 -15.76
CA THR A 82 1.07 -10.43 -15.39
C THR A 82 2.22 -9.55 -14.89
N GLU A 83 2.30 -8.28 -15.31
CA GLU A 83 3.27 -7.31 -14.79
C GLU A 83 3.00 -6.94 -13.32
N ALA A 84 1.74 -6.69 -12.94
CA ALA A 84 1.40 -6.49 -11.53
C ALA A 84 1.72 -7.73 -10.69
N GLN A 85 1.39 -8.91 -11.21
CA GLN A 85 1.69 -10.19 -10.56
C GLN A 85 3.21 -10.39 -10.39
N LYS A 86 4.01 -10.05 -11.41
CA LYS A 86 5.47 -10.09 -11.37
C LYS A 86 6.01 -9.19 -10.26
N ILE A 87 5.54 -7.94 -10.17
CA ILE A 87 5.94 -6.99 -9.12
C ILE A 87 5.68 -7.57 -7.72
N ALA A 88 4.50 -8.18 -7.50
CA ALA A 88 4.16 -8.78 -6.22
C ALA A 88 5.02 -10.01 -5.88
N VAL A 89 5.21 -10.94 -6.84
CA VAL A 89 6.06 -12.12 -6.64
C VAL A 89 7.52 -11.72 -6.40
N MET A 90 8.03 -10.74 -7.16
CA MET A 90 9.36 -10.17 -6.99
C MET A 90 9.55 -9.55 -5.60
N THR A 91 8.53 -8.82 -5.13
CA THR A 91 8.53 -8.25 -3.78
C THR A 91 8.58 -9.36 -2.73
N ALA A 92 7.71 -10.36 -2.82
CA ALA A 92 7.69 -11.45 -1.84
C ALA A 92 8.97 -12.31 -1.85
N LEU A 93 9.62 -12.48 -3.01
CA LEU A 93 10.95 -13.08 -3.11
C LEU A 93 12.00 -12.27 -2.31
N GLN A 94 11.99 -10.95 -2.47
CA GLN A 94 12.90 -10.08 -1.74
C GLN A 94 12.57 -10.02 -0.25
N GLU A 95 11.31 -9.95 0.15
CA GLU A 95 10.94 -9.73 1.55
C GLU A 95 11.04 -11.00 2.40
N SER A 96 10.70 -12.15 1.82
CA SER A 96 10.55 -13.42 2.56
C SER A 96 11.01 -14.65 1.81
N SER A 97 11.60 -14.48 0.62
CA SER A 97 11.93 -15.61 -0.26
C SER A 97 10.72 -16.50 -0.55
N LEU A 98 9.52 -15.90 -0.65
CA LEU A 98 8.23 -16.58 -0.80
C LEU A 98 7.86 -17.51 0.37
N LEU A 99 8.41 -17.30 1.56
CA LEU A 99 8.01 -18.01 2.77
C LEU A 99 7.04 -17.15 3.58
N ASN A 100 5.93 -17.73 4.01
CA ASN A 100 4.99 -17.02 4.86
C ASN A 100 5.50 -17.06 6.31
N LEU A 101 6.26 -16.04 6.72
CA LEU A 101 6.95 -16.00 8.00
C LEU A 101 6.06 -15.44 9.12
N ASP A 102 6.10 -16.04 10.32
CA ASP A 102 5.35 -15.54 11.48
C ASP A 102 5.98 -14.27 12.12
N GLY A 103 7.13 -13.83 11.62
CA GLY A 103 7.84 -12.65 12.13
C GLY A 103 9.09 -12.30 11.30
N GLY A 104 9.68 -11.15 11.63
CA GLY A 104 10.82 -10.57 10.93
C GLY A 104 11.42 -9.35 11.64
N ASP A 105 11.76 -8.30 10.90
CA ASP A 105 12.21 -7.04 11.51
C ASP A 105 11.07 -6.33 12.27
N ARG A 106 11.32 -6.05 13.55
CA ARG A 106 10.32 -5.49 14.49
C ARG A 106 9.08 -6.40 14.60
N ASP A 107 7.98 -5.99 13.96
CA ASP A 107 6.70 -6.69 13.92
C ASP A 107 6.28 -7.04 12.49
N SER A 108 7.20 -6.99 11.52
CA SER A 108 6.91 -7.45 10.17
C SER A 108 6.62 -8.95 10.13
N ALA A 109 5.68 -9.36 9.30
CA ALA A 109 5.36 -10.77 9.10
C ALA A 109 4.76 -11.01 7.71
N GLY A 110 4.61 -12.29 7.37
CA GLY A 110 4.03 -12.79 6.14
C GLY A 110 4.92 -12.65 4.91
N LEU A 111 4.33 -12.94 3.74
CA LEU A 111 5.02 -12.97 2.45
C LEU A 111 5.70 -11.64 2.07
N PHE A 112 5.07 -10.53 2.44
CA PHE A 112 5.52 -9.18 2.09
C PHE A 112 6.18 -8.44 3.26
N GLN A 113 6.41 -9.13 4.40
CA GLN A 113 6.95 -8.50 5.61
C GLN A 113 6.21 -7.22 6.00
N GLN A 114 4.88 -7.26 5.90
CA GLN A 114 3.99 -6.16 6.24
C GLN A 114 3.91 -6.00 7.77
N ARG A 115 3.84 -4.75 8.24
CA ARG A 115 3.92 -4.41 9.67
C ARG A 115 2.56 -4.00 10.25
N PRO A 116 2.04 -4.71 11.27
CA PRO A 116 0.82 -4.31 11.97
C PRO A 116 0.88 -2.92 12.61
N SER A 117 2.00 -2.55 13.21
CA SER A 117 2.20 -1.25 13.85
C SER A 117 2.13 -0.05 12.91
N VAL A 118 2.16 -0.27 11.59
CA VAL A 118 1.97 0.79 10.58
C VAL A 118 0.73 0.54 9.72
N SER A 119 -0.25 -0.19 10.26
CA SER A 119 -1.59 -0.33 9.69
C SER A 119 -1.70 -1.14 8.39
N TRP A 120 -0.82 -2.12 8.14
CA TRP A 120 -1.06 -3.09 7.07
C TRP A 120 -2.15 -4.13 7.42
N GLY A 121 -2.40 -4.35 8.72
CA GLY A 121 -3.38 -5.32 9.24
C GLY A 121 -2.96 -5.83 10.61
N THR A 122 -3.74 -6.70 11.24
CA THR A 122 -3.30 -7.46 12.43
C THR A 122 -2.26 -8.52 12.05
N LEU A 123 -1.53 -9.07 13.04
CA LEU A 123 -0.57 -10.15 12.78
C LEU A 123 -1.22 -11.32 12.01
N ALA A 124 -2.40 -11.75 12.43
CA ALA A 124 -3.15 -12.83 11.78
C ALA A 124 -3.60 -12.49 10.34
N GLN A 125 -3.78 -11.21 10.03
CA GLN A 125 -4.11 -10.76 8.68
C GLN A 125 -2.88 -10.69 7.80
N VAL A 126 -1.76 -10.13 8.27
CA VAL A 126 -0.54 -10.03 7.46
C VAL A 126 0.13 -11.39 7.24
N THR A 127 -0.13 -12.39 8.08
CA THR A 127 0.29 -13.79 7.87
C THR A 127 -0.76 -14.64 7.14
N ASP A 128 -1.89 -14.07 6.69
CA ASP A 128 -2.76 -14.70 5.71
C ASP A 128 -2.28 -14.29 4.30
N PRO A 129 -1.74 -15.22 3.49
CA PRO A 129 -1.25 -14.92 2.15
C PRO A 129 -2.27 -14.21 1.26
N VAL A 130 -3.55 -14.56 1.35
CA VAL A 130 -4.60 -13.96 0.52
C VAL A 130 -4.85 -12.52 0.95
N TYR A 131 -4.98 -12.27 2.26
CA TYR A 131 -5.12 -10.92 2.79
C TYR A 131 -3.92 -10.06 2.42
N ALA A 132 -2.70 -10.55 2.66
CA ALA A 132 -1.46 -9.82 2.45
C ALA A 132 -1.26 -9.48 0.96
N SER A 133 -1.57 -10.40 0.04
CA SER A 133 -1.56 -10.14 -1.40
C SER A 133 -2.62 -9.12 -1.82
N LYS A 134 -3.87 -9.23 -1.34
CA LYS A 134 -4.91 -8.23 -1.64
C LYS A 134 -4.51 -6.85 -1.13
N ALA A 135 -3.86 -6.78 0.05
CA ALA A 135 -3.32 -5.55 0.60
C ALA A 135 -2.19 -4.98 -0.26
N PHE A 136 -1.21 -5.81 -0.64
CA PHE A 136 -0.09 -5.39 -1.51
C PHE A 136 -0.59 -4.83 -2.85
N TYR A 137 -1.56 -5.48 -3.49
CA TYR A 137 -2.13 -4.96 -4.74
C TYR A 137 -2.97 -3.69 -4.55
N GLY A 138 -3.43 -3.41 -3.33
CA GLY A 138 -4.32 -2.27 -3.06
C GLY A 138 -5.79 -2.55 -3.39
N VAL A 139 -6.19 -3.83 -3.39
CA VAL A 139 -7.58 -4.27 -3.63
C VAL A 139 -8.28 -4.73 -2.35
N ASN A 140 -7.58 -4.69 -1.20
CA ASN A 140 -8.17 -4.98 0.10
C ASN A 140 -8.69 -3.69 0.77
N PRO A 141 -10.00 -3.45 0.85
CA PRO A 141 -10.55 -2.24 1.46
C PRO A 141 -10.34 -2.16 2.98
N LEU A 142 -9.90 -3.25 3.61
CA LEU A 142 -9.59 -3.29 5.05
C LEU A 142 -8.17 -2.82 5.36
N CYS A 143 -7.29 -2.71 4.35
CA CYS A 143 -5.94 -2.21 4.51
C CYS A 143 -5.90 -0.71 4.18
N PRO A 144 -5.61 0.17 5.17
CA PRO A 144 -5.51 1.61 4.93
C PRO A 144 -4.23 2.04 4.20
N ASN A 145 -3.17 1.22 4.21
CA ASN A 145 -1.95 1.54 3.47
C ASN A 145 -2.16 1.39 1.97
N PRO A 146 -1.56 2.28 1.16
CA PRO A 146 -1.65 2.21 -0.29
C PRO A 146 -0.95 0.94 -0.80
N GLY A 147 -1.65 0.16 -1.61
CA GLY A 147 -1.06 -0.91 -2.40
C GLY A 147 -0.71 -0.46 -3.83
N LEU A 148 -0.20 -1.38 -4.64
CA LEU A 148 0.33 -1.13 -5.98
C LEU A 148 -0.60 -0.28 -6.87
N LEU A 149 -1.88 -0.64 -6.97
CA LEU A 149 -2.83 0.06 -7.83
C LEU A 149 -3.16 1.48 -7.37
N GLN A 150 -2.83 1.81 -6.12
CA GLN A 150 -3.05 3.11 -5.52
C GLN A 150 -1.80 4.00 -5.62
N ILE A 151 -0.69 3.48 -6.14
CA ILE A 151 0.51 4.25 -6.48
C ILE A 151 0.32 4.88 -7.87
N GLN A 152 0.36 6.20 -7.95
CA GLN A 152 0.19 6.91 -9.23
C GLN A 152 1.33 6.57 -10.20
N GLY A 153 0.98 6.10 -11.41
CA GLY A 153 1.94 5.82 -12.48
C GLY A 153 2.76 4.55 -12.30
N TRP A 154 2.35 3.64 -11.39
CA TRP A 154 3.05 2.38 -11.13
C TRP A 154 3.26 1.54 -12.40
N ASP A 155 2.34 1.64 -13.36
CA ASP A 155 2.34 0.92 -14.64
C ASP A 155 3.43 1.40 -15.61
N SER A 156 3.94 2.60 -15.38
CA SER A 156 5.05 3.20 -16.13
C SER A 156 6.40 3.09 -15.40
N MET A 157 6.41 2.57 -14.17
CA MET A 157 7.62 2.38 -13.37
C MET A 157 8.33 1.09 -13.77
N THR A 158 9.63 1.00 -13.49
CA THR A 158 10.27 -0.32 -13.46
C THR A 158 9.65 -1.17 -12.35
N PRO A 159 9.70 -2.51 -12.43
CA PRO A 159 9.14 -3.37 -11.38
C PRO A 159 9.71 -3.07 -10.00
N GLU A 160 11.00 -2.78 -9.91
CA GLU A 160 11.67 -2.37 -8.67
C GLU A 160 11.14 -1.04 -8.13
N GLN A 161 11.01 -0.01 -8.98
CA GLN A 161 10.46 1.28 -8.57
C GLN A 161 9.03 1.11 -8.01
N ALA A 162 8.21 0.29 -8.65
CA ALA A 162 6.86 -0.01 -8.19
C ALA A 162 6.86 -0.77 -6.85
N ALA A 163 7.69 -1.81 -6.71
CA ALA A 163 7.84 -2.56 -5.46
C ALA A 163 8.30 -1.66 -4.31
N GLN A 164 9.32 -0.84 -4.56
CA GLN A 164 9.86 0.13 -3.63
C GLN A 164 8.84 1.20 -3.25
N ALA A 165 7.99 1.66 -4.19
CA ALA A 165 6.94 2.63 -3.90
C ALA A 165 5.85 2.09 -2.96
N VAL A 166 5.55 0.78 -3.04
CA VAL A 166 4.61 0.12 -2.12
C VAL A 166 5.25 -0.14 -0.75
N GLN A 167 6.47 -0.67 -0.73
CA GLN A 167 7.11 -1.14 0.51
C GLN A 167 7.84 -0.04 1.30
N GLY A 168 8.37 0.98 0.62
CA GLY A 168 9.13 2.05 1.25
C GLY A 168 10.45 1.62 1.90
N SER A 169 11.07 0.52 1.43
CA SER A 169 12.31 -0.08 1.97
C SER A 169 13.50 0.90 1.98
N ALA A 170 14.50 0.65 2.84
CA ALA A 170 15.76 1.42 2.85
C ALA A 170 16.72 1.08 1.70
N TYR A 171 16.40 0.09 0.87
CA TYR A 171 17.28 -0.46 -0.17
C TYR A 171 16.54 -0.50 -1.52
N PRO A 172 16.57 0.60 -2.30
CA PRO A 172 15.83 0.67 -3.56
C PRO A 172 16.27 -0.41 -4.54
N ASP A 173 17.57 -0.69 -4.65
CA ASP A 173 18.16 -1.62 -5.64
C ASP A 173 18.06 -3.11 -5.23
N ALA A 174 17.30 -3.44 -4.18
CA ALA A 174 17.25 -4.81 -3.65
C ALA A 174 16.34 -5.73 -4.47
N TYR A 175 15.41 -5.17 -5.25
CA TYR A 175 14.36 -5.95 -5.90
C TYR A 175 14.80 -6.45 -7.29
N ASP A 176 15.58 -5.68 -8.04
CA ASP A 176 15.99 -5.96 -9.42
C ASP A 176 16.55 -7.37 -9.63
N LYS A 177 17.33 -7.88 -8.66
CA LYS A 177 17.96 -9.22 -8.75
C LYS A 177 16.96 -10.37 -8.89
N TRP A 178 15.69 -10.16 -8.52
CA TRP A 178 14.63 -11.17 -8.53
C TRP A 178 13.73 -11.12 -9.76
N GLU A 179 13.86 -10.09 -10.62
CA GLU A 179 12.90 -9.87 -11.71
C GLU A 179 12.79 -11.09 -12.64
N THR A 180 13.93 -11.67 -13.04
CA THR A 180 13.95 -12.87 -13.92
C THR A 180 13.18 -14.03 -13.28
N LEU A 181 13.46 -14.35 -12.02
CA LEU A 181 12.81 -15.45 -11.31
C LEU A 181 11.31 -15.19 -11.12
N ALA A 182 10.94 -13.95 -10.78
CA ALA A 182 9.53 -13.56 -10.67
C ALA A 182 8.79 -13.71 -12.00
N ALA A 183 9.39 -13.27 -13.10
CA ALA A 183 8.81 -13.41 -14.44
C ALA A 183 8.60 -14.89 -14.81
N GLN A 184 9.60 -15.75 -14.55
CA GLN A 184 9.51 -17.18 -14.78
C GLN A 184 8.38 -17.82 -13.95
N LEU A 185 8.32 -17.52 -12.65
CA LEU A 185 7.28 -18.04 -11.77
C LEU A 185 5.87 -17.63 -12.23
N VAL A 186 5.69 -16.37 -12.62
CA VAL A 186 4.41 -15.89 -13.13
C VAL A 186 4.04 -16.61 -14.43
N ALA A 187 4.98 -16.76 -15.37
CA ALA A 187 4.73 -17.44 -16.64
C ALA A 187 4.36 -18.92 -16.45
N ASP A 188 5.08 -19.64 -15.58
CA ASP A 188 4.90 -21.08 -15.37
C ASP A 188 3.64 -21.44 -14.58
N ASN A 189 3.05 -20.48 -13.85
CA ASN A 189 1.96 -20.72 -12.91
C ASN A 189 0.65 -20.02 -13.27
N GLN A 190 0.49 -19.58 -14.52
CA GLN A 190 -0.79 -19.00 -14.99
C GLN A 190 -1.94 -20.02 -15.05
N ASP A 191 -1.66 -21.32 -14.88
CA ASP A 191 -2.66 -22.38 -14.78
C ASP A 191 -3.49 -22.33 -13.49
N VAL A 192 -3.03 -21.60 -12.45
CA VAL A 192 -3.74 -21.50 -11.17
C VAL A 192 -5.11 -20.81 -11.32
N ASP A 193 -6.12 -21.33 -10.61
CA ASP A 193 -7.44 -20.71 -10.53
C ASP A 193 -7.39 -19.36 -9.79
N ALA A 194 -8.27 -18.45 -10.18
CA ALA A 194 -8.38 -17.14 -9.54
C ALA A 194 -8.96 -17.23 -8.11
N ILE A 195 -8.41 -16.46 -7.18
CA ILE A 195 -8.96 -16.24 -5.83
C ILE A 195 -9.67 -14.89 -5.81
N ILE A 196 -10.99 -14.90 -5.66
CA ILE A 196 -11.86 -13.71 -5.67
C ILE A 196 -11.92 -13.07 -4.27
#